data_AF-A0A7S0SNE8-F1
#
_entry.id   AF-A0A7S0SNE8-F1
#
_cell.length_a   1.000
_cell.length_b   1.000
_cell.length_c   1.000
_cell.angle_alpha   90.00
_cell.angle_beta   90.00
_cell.angle_gamma   90.00
#
_symmetry.space_group_name_H-M   'P 1'
#
loop_
_entity.id
_entity.type
_entity.pdbx_description
1 polymer ?
#
loop_
_entity_poly.entity_id
_entity_poly.type
_entity_poly.pdbx_seq_one_letter_code
_entity_poly.pdbx_strand_id
1 'polypeptide(L)'
;CGSLYVSEVVRIWAPERALLLFFLCAIVRCSRMVELGDFFRKKEMDLHANMRRVAFLKFFIMVFGLSHLTGCLSYFLARLGEFSGRNLTMTWVAQYKAYNPRYDYDYNETLSLQESCKVYLLIIYTGFNGLTNMGYEQTDPQRWEEMLFCIAVVLMQIVLEAYILGTLFHYIVKKDQGVENFRKRLVM
;
A
#
# COMPACT_ATOMS: atom_id res chain seq x y z
N CYS A 1 2.52 29.74 -7.33
CA CYS A 1 3.94 29.96 -7.66
C CYS A 1 4.79 29.91 -6.40
N GLY A 2 4.93 28.73 -5.76
CA GLY A 2 5.59 28.62 -4.44
C GLY A 2 5.90 27.20 -3.96
N SER A 3 5.43 26.16 -4.65
CA SER A 3 5.73 24.76 -4.29
C SER A 3 7.04 24.22 -4.86
N LEU A 4 7.69 24.94 -5.78
CA LEU A 4 8.91 24.49 -6.48
C LEU A 4 10.21 24.78 -5.70
N TYR A 5 10.19 25.76 -4.78
CA TYR A 5 11.38 26.12 -4.00
C TYR A 5 11.63 25.18 -2.82
N VAL A 6 10.58 24.58 -2.25
CA VAL A 6 10.72 23.68 -1.10
C VAL A 6 11.38 22.36 -1.51
N SER A 7 11.11 21.85 -2.72
CA SER A 7 11.71 20.61 -3.21
C SER A 7 13.19 20.74 -3.53
N GLU A 8 13.63 21.89 -4.05
CA GLU A 8 15.04 22.14 -4.37
C GLU A 8 15.88 22.44 -3.12
N VAL A 9 15.34 23.20 -2.16
CA VAL A 9 16.05 23.51 -0.90
C VAL A 9 16.22 22.26 -0.04
N VAL A 10 15.22 21.36 0.00
CA VAL A 10 15.32 20.08 0.73
C VAL A 10 16.33 19.14 0.07
N ARG A 11 16.43 19.14 -1.27
CA ARG A 11 17.40 18.32 -2.02
C ARG A 11 18.85 18.75 -1.78
N ILE A 12 19.08 20.05 -1.54
CA ILE A 12 20.43 20.61 -1.30
C ILE A 12 20.87 20.49 0.17
N TRP A 13 19.92 20.42 1.13
CA TRP A 13 20.22 20.48 2.57
C TRP A 13 19.93 19.22 3.38
N ALA A 14 19.31 18.19 2.82
CA ALA A 14 18.98 16.99 3.57
C ALA A 14 20.11 15.94 3.49
N PRO A 15 20.96 15.77 4.53
CA PRO A 15 21.71 14.52 4.66
C PRO A 15 20.72 13.36 4.71
N GLU A 16 21.14 12.14 4.37
CA GLU A 16 20.32 10.91 4.42
C GLU A 16 19.53 10.76 5.75
N ARG A 17 20.10 11.31 6.84
CA ARG A 17 19.51 11.38 8.18
C ARG A 17 18.27 12.28 8.29
N ALA A 18 18.15 13.33 7.49
CA ALA A 18 17.02 14.26 7.50
C ALA A 18 15.77 13.67 6.82
N LEU A 19 15.94 12.82 5.80
CA LEU A 19 14.83 12.06 5.21
C LEU A 19 14.27 11.02 6.19
N LEU A 20 15.14 10.35 6.94
CA LEU A 20 14.76 9.47 8.05
C LEU A 20 13.96 10.20 9.13
N LEU A 21 14.43 11.39 9.55
CA LEU A 21 13.72 12.22 10.55
C LEU A 21 12.34 12.68 10.05
N PHE A 22 12.22 13.04 8.77
CA PHE A 22 10.93 13.37 8.17
C PHE A 22 9.96 12.17 8.20
N PHE A 23 10.46 10.96 7.92
CA PHE A 23 9.67 9.74 7.97
C PHE A 23 9.22 9.39 9.41
N LEU A 24 10.11 9.56 10.39
CA LEU A 24 9.79 9.39 11.81
C LEU A 24 8.72 10.38 12.28
N CYS A 25 8.77 11.62 11.81
CA CYS A 25 7.71 12.62 12.05
C CYS A 25 6.39 12.26 11.34
N ALA A 26 6.44 11.60 10.19
CA ALA A 26 5.25 11.12 9.49
C ALA A 26 4.55 9.96 10.25
N ILE A 27 5.30 9.11 10.96
CA ILE A 27 4.74 8.04 11.81
C ILE A 27 3.85 8.61 12.92
N VAL A 28 4.18 9.79 13.47
CA VAL A 28 3.33 10.47 14.47
C VAL A 28 1.95 10.82 13.90
N ARG A 29 1.83 11.01 12.58
CA ARG A 29 0.54 11.25 11.90
C ARG A 29 -0.30 9.98 11.76
N CYS A 30 0.30 8.79 11.89
CA CYS A 30 -0.43 7.51 11.93
C CYS A 30 -1.31 7.37 13.19
N SER A 31 -1.11 8.20 14.22
CA SER A 31 -2.03 8.30 15.37
C SER A 31 -3.48 8.56 14.95
N ARG A 32 -3.69 9.31 13.86
CA ARG A 32 -5.02 9.57 13.29
C ARG A 32 -5.68 8.34 12.68
N MET A 33 -4.91 7.30 12.34
CA MET A 33 -5.51 6.04 11.87
C MET A 33 -6.21 5.28 13.01
N VAL A 34 -5.81 5.52 14.26
CA VAL A 34 -6.51 4.98 15.44
C VAL A 34 -7.91 5.58 15.54
N GLU A 35 -8.04 6.90 15.36
CA GLU A 35 -9.33 7.58 15.34
C GLU A 35 -10.25 7.06 14.22
N LEU A 36 -9.68 6.76 13.04
CA LEU A 36 -10.42 6.15 11.95
C LEU A 36 -10.92 4.73 12.32
N GLY A 37 -10.10 3.95 13.00
CA GLY A 37 -10.49 2.65 13.56
C GLY A 37 -11.66 2.77 14.55
N ASP A 38 -11.60 3.77 15.43
CA ASP A 38 -12.66 4.06 16.39
C ASP A 38 -13.96 4.51 15.72
N PHE A 39 -13.86 5.31 14.65
CA PHE A 39 -15.01 5.70 13.83
C PHE A 39 -15.70 4.46 13.23
N PHE A 40 -14.95 3.54 12.63
CA PHE A 40 -15.53 2.31 12.08
C PHE A 40 -16.15 1.43 13.17
N ARG A 41 -15.50 1.30 14.33
CA ARG A 41 -16.05 0.57 15.48
C ARG A 41 -17.38 1.16 15.94
N LYS A 42 -17.47 2.49 16.05
CA LYS A 42 -18.72 3.18 16.42
C LYS A 42 -19.81 2.98 15.37
N LYS A 43 -19.46 2.98 14.09
CA LYS A 43 -20.39 2.76 12.98
C LYS A 43 -20.84 1.31 12.83
N GLU A 44 -20.01 0.34 13.19
CA GLU A 44 -20.39 -1.08 13.22
C GLU A 44 -21.40 -1.40 14.33
N MET A 45 -21.39 -0.63 15.43
CA MET A 45 -22.34 -0.76 16.55
C MET A 45 -23.67 -0.01 16.34
N ASP A 46 -23.77 0.82 15.30
CA ASP A 46 -24.97 1.60 15.00
C ASP A 46 -26.03 0.71 14.34
N LEU A 47 -27.18 0.51 15.00
CA LEU A 47 -28.29 -0.32 14.51
C LEU A 47 -28.90 0.19 13.20
N HIS A 48 -28.76 1.49 12.90
CA HIS A 48 -29.32 2.08 11.69
C HIS A 48 -28.41 1.92 10.46
N ALA A 49 -27.15 1.52 10.65
CA ALA A 49 -26.20 1.32 9.58
C ALA A 49 -26.23 -0.12 9.05
N ASN A 50 -26.12 -0.30 7.73
CA ASN A 50 -25.94 -1.62 7.16
C ASN A 50 -24.52 -2.12 7.44
N MET A 51 -24.40 -2.99 8.44
CA MET A 51 -23.13 -3.53 8.94
C MET A 51 -22.23 -4.10 7.83
N ARG A 52 -22.81 -4.75 6.81
CA ARG A 52 -22.06 -5.34 5.69
C ARG A 52 -21.40 -4.27 4.82
N ARG A 53 -22.09 -3.16 4.55
CA ARG A 53 -21.53 -2.05 3.76
C ARG A 53 -20.41 -1.34 4.52
N VAL A 54 -20.58 -1.14 5.83
CA VAL A 54 -19.55 -0.53 6.69
C VAL A 54 -18.29 -1.39 6.72
N ALA A 55 -18.44 -2.70 6.90
CA ALA A 55 -17.33 -3.65 6.88
C ALA A 55 -16.61 -3.67 5.53
N PHE A 56 -17.35 -3.70 4.41
CA PHE A 56 -16.75 -3.64 3.07
C PHE A 56 -15.92 -2.36 2.87
N LEU A 57 -16.48 -1.20 3.25
CA LEU A 57 -15.76 0.08 3.14
C LEU A 57 -14.51 0.11 4.01
N LYS A 58 -14.58 -0.43 5.23
CA LYS A 58 -13.44 -0.57 6.15
C LYS A 58 -12.32 -1.40 5.51
N PHE A 59 -12.64 -2.57 4.97
CA PHE A 59 -11.64 -3.40 4.30
C PHE A 59 -11.08 -2.76 3.04
N PHE A 60 -11.93 -2.10 2.24
CA PHE A 60 -11.48 -1.39 1.05
C PHE A 60 -10.45 -0.31 1.39
N ILE A 61 -10.74 0.55 2.39
CA ILE A 61 -9.82 1.60 2.83
C ILE A 61 -8.55 1.01 3.42
N MET A 62 -8.67 -0.08 4.20
CA MET A 62 -7.52 -0.76 4.81
C MET A 62 -6.58 -1.33 3.74
N VAL A 63 -7.10 -2.11 2.79
CA VAL A 63 -6.30 -2.72 1.72
C VAL A 63 -5.70 -1.64 0.82
N PHE A 64 -6.50 -0.68 0.35
CA PHE A 64 -6.00 0.40 -0.50
C PHE A 64 -4.92 1.25 0.20
N GLY A 65 -5.13 1.58 1.47
CA GLY A 65 -4.18 2.35 2.27
C GLY A 65 -2.87 1.61 2.49
N LEU A 66 -2.92 0.32 2.85
CA LEU A 66 -1.73 -0.51 3.00
C LEU A 66 -1.00 -0.71 1.66
N SER A 67 -1.71 -0.95 0.55
CA SER A 67 -1.10 -1.07 -0.78
C SER A 67 -0.35 0.21 -1.16
N HIS A 68 -0.95 1.37 -0.92
CA HIS A 68 -0.31 2.66 -1.18
C HIS A 68 0.95 2.86 -0.34
N LEU A 69 0.89 2.53 0.96
CA LEU A 69 2.06 2.62 1.84
C LEU A 69 3.16 1.67 1.40
N THR A 70 2.85 0.40 1.17
CA THR A 70 3.81 -0.62 0.72
C THR A 70 4.50 -0.20 -0.58
N GLY A 71 3.74 0.24 -1.58
CA GLY A 71 4.30 0.75 -2.83
C GLY A 71 5.20 1.96 -2.62
N CYS A 72 4.73 2.96 -1.86
CA CYS A 72 5.50 4.19 -1.59
C CYS A 72 6.79 3.91 -0.83
N LEU A 73 6.78 3.01 0.16
CA LEU A 73 7.98 2.59 0.88
C LEU A 73 8.95 1.86 -0.06
N SER A 74 8.45 0.97 -0.92
CA SER A 74 9.28 0.28 -1.91
C SER A 74 9.97 1.25 -2.87
N TYR A 75 9.23 2.25 -3.36
CA TYR A 75 9.81 3.30 -4.22
C TYR A 75 10.81 4.18 -3.48
N PHE A 76 10.55 4.48 -2.20
CA PHE A 76 11.48 5.20 -1.36
C PHE A 76 12.79 4.42 -1.15
N LEU A 77 12.73 3.10 -0.94
CA LEU A 77 13.92 2.24 -0.87
C LEU A 77 14.72 2.26 -2.18
N ALA A 78 14.05 2.16 -3.33
CA ALA A 78 14.72 2.28 -4.63
C ALA A 78 15.38 3.66 -4.82
N ARG A 79 14.77 4.73 -4.28
CA ARG A 79 15.34 6.08 -4.29
C ARG A 79 16.56 6.22 -3.39
N LEU A 80 16.55 5.60 -2.20
CA LEU A 80 17.74 5.52 -1.34
C LEU A 80 18.87 4.74 -2.03
N GLY A 81 18.53 3.80 -2.90
CA GLY A 81 19.48 3.14 -3.77
C GLY A 81 19.91 3.93 -5.01
N GLU A 82 19.60 5.23 -5.06
CA GLU A 82 19.88 6.15 -6.17
C GLU A 82 19.37 5.67 -7.53
N PHE A 83 18.36 4.80 -7.55
CA PHE A 83 17.90 4.11 -8.77
C PHE A 83 19.06 3.47 -9.56
N SER A 84 20.16 3.14 -8.87
CA SER A 84 21.43 2.84 -9.51
C SER A 84 21.41 1.43 -10.09
N GLY A 85 21.79 1.34 -11.36
CA GLY A 85 22.22 0.09 -12.02
C GLY A 85 23.74 0.00 -12.17
N ARG A 86 24.51 0.88 -11.52
CA ARG A 86 25.99 0.95 -11.69
C ARG A 86 26.77 -0.02 -10.79
N ASN A 87 26.12 -0.65 -9.82
CA ASN A 87 26.70 -1.71 -8.98
C ASN A 87 26.10 -3.07 -9.38
N LEU A 88 26.67 -4.18 -8.89
CA LEU A 88 26.27 -5.56 -9.21
C LEU A 88 24.79 -5.90 -8.90
N THR A 89 24.03 -4.98 -8.30
CA THR A 89 22.63 -5.12 -7.90
C THR A 89 21.80 -3.95 -8.42
N MET A 90 20.78 -4.24 -9.23
CA MET A 90 19.83 -3.25 -9.73
C MET A 90 18.62 -3.13 -8.79
N THR A 91 18.14 -1.91 -8.54
CA THR A 91 16.86 -1.71 -7.83
C THR A 91 15.68 -2.23 -8.65
N TRP A 92 14.57 -2.57 -7.99
CA TRP A 92 13.36 -3.04 -8.70
C TRP A 92 12.89 -2.03 -9.77
N VAL A 93 13.01 -0.72 -9.50
CA VAL A 93 12.65 0.35 -10.45
C VAL A 93 13.53 0.32 -11.70
N ALA A 94 14.85 0.14 -11.51
CA ALA A 94 15.80 0.05 -12.62
C ALA A 94 15.57 -1.22 -13.44
N GLN A 95 15.27 -2.35 -12.79
CA GLN A 95 14.89 -3.59 -13.47
C GLN A 95 13.59 -3.43 -14.27
N TYR A 96 12.57 -2.80 -13.70
CA TYR A 96 11.30 -2.56 -14.40
C TYR A 96 11.51 -1.75 -15.68
N LYS A 97 12.37 -0.72 -15.63
CA LYS A 97 12.77 0.08 -16.80
C LYS A 97 13.50 -0.78 -17.85
N ALA A 98 14.39 -1.67 -17.41
CA ALA A 98 15.12 -2.57 -18.31
C ALA A 98 14.16 -3.56 -19.04
N TYR A 99 13.16 -4.10 -18.34
CA TYR A 99 12.16 -4.98 -18.94
C TYR A 99 11.14 -4.25 -19.81
N ASN A 100 10.83 -2.99 -19.49
CA ASN A 100 9.81 -2.20 -20.16
C ASN A 100 10.42 -0.94 -20.79
N PRO A 101 11.09 -1.03 -21.96
CA PRO A 101 11.75 0.12 -22.60
C PRO A 101 10.80 1.25 -23.01
N ARG A 102 9.48 1.03 -22.99
CA ARG A 102 8.46 2.10 -23.17
C ARG A 102 8.30 2.99 -21.94
N TYR A 103 8.80 2.56 -20.78
CA TYR A 103 8.89 3.34 -19.54
C TYR A 103 10.26 3.99 -19.43
N ASP A 104 10.64 4.77 -20.46
CA ASP A 104 11.89 5.54 -20.46
C ASP A 104 11.64 6.94 -19.92
N TYR A 105 11.86 7.11 -18.62
CA TYR A 105 11.89 8.40 -17.94
C TYR A 105 13.14 8.48 -17.06
N ASP A 106 13.64 9.70 -16.87
CA ASP A 106 14.79 9.96 -16.01
C ASP A 106 14.33 10.25 -14.58
N TYR A 107 14.70 9.38 -13.65
CA TYR A 107 14.35 9.51 -12.24
C TYR A 107 15.14 10.61 -11.52
N ASN A 108 16.22 11.12 -12.14
CA ASN A 108 17.10 12.15 -11.56
C ASN A 108 16.68 13.57 -11.93
N GLU A 109 15.86 13.72 -12.97
CA GLU A 109 15.32 14.99 -13.44
C GLU A 109 13.93 15.28 -12.85
N THR A 110 13.49 16.54 -12.97
CA THR A 110 12.14 16.93 -12.56
C THR A 110 11.13 16.30 -13.51
N LEU A 111 10.47 15.24 -13.05
CA LEU A 111 9.41 14.56 -13.80
C LEU A 111 8.27 15.53 -14.13
N SER A 112 7.79 15.47 -15.36
CA SER A 112 6.54 16.15 -15.75
C SER A 112 5.35 15.57 -14.96
N LEU A 113 4.23 16.28 -14.95
CA LEU A 113 2.99 15.81 -14.29
C LEU A 113 2.53 14.45 -14.84
N GLN A 114 2.64 14.27 -16.15
CA GLN A 114 2.22 13.04 -16.82
C GLN A 114 3.12 11.85 -16.44
N GLU A 115 4.43 12.07 -16.38
CA GLU A 115 5.39 11.04 -15.95
C GLU A 115 5.19 10.69 -14.49
N SER A 116 5.05 11.69 -13.62
CA SER A 116 4.78 11.50 -12.19
C SER A 116 3.53 10.65 -11.96
N CYS A 117 2.47 10.84 -12.76
CA CYS A 117 1.27 10.02 -12.71
C CYS A 117 1.55 8.55 -13.09
N LYS A 118 2.33 8.31 -14.16
CA LYS A 118 2.72 6.96 -14.58
C LYS A 118 3.55 6.25 -13.51
N VAL A 119 4.52 6.94 -12.91
CA VAL A 119 5.33 6.40 -11.80
C VAL A 119 4.42 6.06 -10.63
N TYR A 120 3.52 6.97 -10.27
CA TYR A 120 2.60 6.75 -9.16
C TYR A 120 1.67 5.55 -9.38
N LEU A 121 1.16 5.37 -10.60
CA LEU A 121 0.37 4.18 -10.95
C LEU A 121 1.19 2.89 -10.83
N LEU A 122 2.46 2.91 -11.24
CA LEU A 122 3.39 1.79 -11.06
C LEU A 122 3.63 1.48 -9.57
N ILE A 123 3.81 2.51 -8.75
CA ILE A 123 3.98 2.39 -7.30
C ILE A 123 2.76 1.70 -6.67
N ILE A 124 1.55 2.17 -7.01
CA ILE A 124 0.30 1.57 -6.53
C ILE A 124 0.16 0.13 -7.01
N TYR A 125 0.43 -0.14 -8.29
CA TYR A 125 0.41 -1.47 -8.88
C TYR A 125 1.34 -2.44 -8.12
N THR A 126 2.57 -2.01 -7.86
CA THR A 126 3.56 -2.78 -7.08
C THR A 126 3.05 -3.07 -5.66
N GLY A 127 2.48 -2.05 -5.00
CA GLY A 127 1.89 -2.22 -3.68
C GLY A 127 0.71 -3.20 -3.64
N PHE A 128 -0.14 -3.21 -4.68
CA PHE A 128 -1.22 -4.20 -4.79
C PHE A 128 -0.71 -5.60 -5.06
N ASN A 129 0.25 -5.78 -5.97
CA ASN A 129 0.84 -7.09 -6.24
C ASN A 129 1.42 -7.72 -4.97
N GLY A 130 2.14 -6.92 -4.18
CA GLY A 130 2.74 -7.37 -2.92
C GLY A 130 1.75 -7.66 -1.79
N LEU A 131 0.48 -7.24 -1.90
CA LEU A 131 -0.55 -7.51 -0.87
C LEU A 131 -1.66 -8.47 -1.31
N THR A 132 -1.75 -8.81 -2.59
CA THR A 132 -2.87 -9.60 -3.13
C THR A 132 -2.44 -10.94 -3.72
N ASN A 133 -1.20 -11.38 -3.45
CA ASN A 133 -0.67 -12.68 -3.87
C ASN A 133 -0.76 -12.93 -5.39
N MET A 134 -0.79 -11.86 -6.19
CA MET A 134 -0.93 -11.99 -7.64
C MET A 134 0.34 -12.55 -8.30
N GLY A 135 1.52 -12.27 -7.74
CA GLY A 135 2.79 -12.79 -8.24
C GLY A 135 3.16 -12.30 -9.65
N TYR A 136 2.55 -11.22 -10.14
CA TYR A 136 2.87 -10.61 -11.44
C TYR A 136 4.08 -9.67 -11.38
N GLU A 137 4.90 -9.79 -10.35
CA GLU A 137 6.10 -8.98 -10.21
C GLU A 137 7.09 -9.38 -11.31
N GLN A 138 7.47 -8.41 -12.13
CA GLN A 138 8.45 -8.60 -13.21
C GLN A 138 9.89 -8.33 -12.73
N THR A 139 10.07 -8.09 -11.43
CA THR A 139 11.31 -7.57 -10.85
C THR A 139 11.60 -8.31 -9.56
N ASP A 140 12.83 -8.78 -9.40
CA ASP A 140 13.26 -9.50 -8.20
C ASP A 140 14.10 -8.56 -7.31
N PRO A 141 13.92 -8.58 -5.99
CA PRO A 141 14.76 -7.77 -5.10
C PRO A 141 16.20 -8.29 -5.12
N GLN A 142 17.11 -7.56 -5.78
CA GLN A 142 18.54 -7.91 -5.83
C GLN A 142 19.33 -7.32 -4.66
N ARG A 143 18.80 -6.26 -4.07
CA ARG A 143 19.38 -5.58 -2.92
C ARG A 143 18.89 -6.19 -1.62
N TRP A 144 19.78 -6.36 -0.65
CA TRP A 144 19.42 -6.96 0.64
C TRP A 144 18.40 -6.11 1.42
N GLU A 145 18.42 -4.78 1.23
CA GLU A 145 17.44 -3.87 1.84
C GLU A 145 16.03 -4.09 1.26
N GLU A 146 15.93 -4.24 -0.06
CA GLU A 146 14.67 -4.54 -0.76
C GLU A 146 14.18 -5.93 -0.39
N MET A 147 15.08 -6.92 -0.30
CA MET A 147 14.75 -8.30 0.06
C MET A 147 14.19 -8.39 1.48
N LEU A 148 14.80 -7.70 2.44
CA LEU A 148 14.30 -7.63 3.82
C LEU A 148 12.91 -6.98 3.88
N PHE A 149 12.70 -5.92 3.10
CA PHE A 149 11.40 -5.26 3.00
C PHE A 149 10.34 -6.19 2.38
N CYS A 150 10.65 -6.89 1.29
CA CYS A 150 9.75 -7.86 0.67
C CYS A 150 9.34 -8.97 1.66
N ILE A 151 10.28 -9.51 2.44
CA ILE A 151 9.97 -10.51 3.47
C ILE A 151 8.98 -9.95 4.51
N ALA A 152 9.21 -8.71 4.97
CA ALA A 152 8.31 -8.07 5.92
C ALA A 152 6.90 -7.84 5.33
N VAL A 153 6.82 -7.44 4.05
CA VAL A 153 5.54 -7.25 3.33
C VAL A 153 4.78 -8.56 3.20
N VAL A 154 5.44 -9.66 2.79
CA VAL A 154 4.81 -10.99 2.67
C VAL A 154 4.28 -11.47 4.02
N LEU A 155 5.03 -11.29 5.11
CA LEU A 155 4.55 -11.64 6.45
C LEU A 155 3.33 -10.80 6.87
N MET A 156 3.38 -9.48 6.63
CA MET A 156 2.26 -8.59 6.92
C MET A 156 1.02 -8.97 6.09
N GLN A 157 1.21 -9.34 4.83
CA GLN A 157 0.16 -9.78 3.93
C GLN A 157 -0.54 -11.03 4.45
N ILE A 158 0.19 -12.06 4.88
CA ILE A 158 -0.40 -13.30 5.42
C ILE A 158 -1.32 -12.98 6.60
N VAL A 159 -0.87 -12.10 7.51
CA VAL A 159 -1.67 -11.67 8.66
C VAL A 159 -2.92 -10.89 8.21
N LEU A 160 -2.76 -9.98 7.24
CA LEU A 160 -3.85 -9.17 6.71
C LEU A 160 -4.94 -10.03 6.04
N GLU A 161 -4.54 -10.96 5.17
CA GLU A 161 -5.46 -11.86 4.46
C GLU A 161 -6.20 -12.76 5.44
N ALA A 162 -5.51 -13.33 6.43
CA ALA A 162 -6.13 -14.12 7.49
C ALA A 162 -7.15 -13.31 8.30
N TYR A 163 -6.83 -12.06 8.65
CA TYR A 163 -7.74 -11.16 9.36
C TYR A 163 -8.98 -10.81 8.53
N ILE A 164 -8.81 -10.45 7.25
CA ILE A 164 -9.92 -10.11 6.36
C ILE A 164 -10.83 -11.33 6.18
N LEU A 165 -10.25 -12.50 5.87
CA LEU A 165 -11.01 -13.71 5.61
C LEU A 165 -11.78 -14.19 6.85
N GLY A 166 -11.11 -14.21 8.02
CA GLY A 166 -11.74 -14.58 9.29
C GLY A 166 -12.92 -13.67 9.65
N THR A 167 -12.76 -12.36 9.43
CA THR A 167 -13.83 -11.40 9.70
C THR A 167 -14.95 -11.48 8.66
N LEU A 168 -14.64 -11.70 7.39
CA LEU A 168 -15.62 -11.86 6.32
C LEU A 168 -16.50 -13.10 6.56
N PHE A 169 -15.92 -14.21 7.00
CA PHE A 169 -16.70 -15.40 7.36
C PHE A 169 -17.73 -15.12 8.45
N HIS A 170 -17.40 -14.31 9.46
CA HIS A 170 -18.38 -13.90 10.46
C HIS A 170 -19.59 -13.17 9.84
N TYR A 171 -19.37 -12.33 8.82
CA TYR A 171 -20.46 -11.64 8.11
C TYR A 171 -21.26 -12.52 7.14
N ILE A 172 -20.64 -13.57 6.57
CA ILE A 172 -21.31 -14.51 5.65
C ILE A 172 -22.09 -15.58 6.43
N VAL A 173 -21.46 -16.15 7.47
CA VAL A 173 -22.04 -17.20 8.32
C VAL A 173 -23.21 -16.66 9.13
N LYS A 174 -23.19 -15.37 9.50
CA LYS A 174 -24.37 -14.63 9.95
C LYS A 174 -25.30 -14.37 8.74
N LYS A 175 -25.80 -15.47 8.19
CA LYS A 175 -26.70 -15.57 7.05
C LYS A 175 -27.98 -14.81 7.38
N ASP A 176 -28.67 -14.31 6.36
CA ASP A 176 -29.91 -13.57 6.55
C ASP A 176 -30.93 -14.44 7.30
N GLN A 177 -31.16 -14.07 8.56
CA GLN A 177 -31.87 -14.92 9.51
C GLN A 177 -33.33 -15.12 9.07
N GLY A 178 -33.88 -14.17 8.31
CA GLY A 178 -35.20 -14.30 7.68
C GLY A 178 -35.26 -15.44 6.66
N VAL A 179 -34.25 -15.58 5.81
CA VAL A 179 -34.18 -16.62 4.77
C VAL A 179 -33.92 -18.00 5.39
N GLU A 180 -33.09 -18.07 6.43
CA GLU A 180 -32.88 -19.29 7.23
C GLU A 180 -34.18 -19.76 7.90
N ASN A 181 -34.90 -18.84 8.54
CA ASN A 181 -36.17 -19.14 9.20
C ASN A 181 -37.26 -19.54 8.20
N PHE A 182 -37.30 -18.89 7.03
CA PHE A 182 -38.21 -19.27 5.96
C PHE A 182 -37.91 -20.68 5.42
N ARG A 183 -36.64 -20.99 5.16
CA ARG A 183 -36.24 -22.34 4.72
C ARG A 183 -36.52 -23.40 5.78
N LYS A 184 -36.29 -23.11 7.07
CA LYS A 184 -36.65 -24.03 8.17
C LYS A 184 -38.15 -24.33 8.20
N ARG A 185 -38.99 -23.37 7.85
CA ARG A 185 -40.46 -23.53 7.75
C ARG A 185 -40.91 -24.30 6.50
N LEU A 186 -40.08 -24.43 5.46
CA LEU A 186 -40.39 -25.19 4.24
C LEU A 186 -39.96 -26.66 4.29
N VAL A 187 -39.05 -26.99 5.20
CA VAL A 187 -38.50 -28.35 5.37
C VAL A 187 -39.13 -29.08 6.58
N MET A 188 -39.87 -28.35 7.43
CA MET A 188 -40.86 -28.91 8.37
C MET A 188 -42.21 -29.05 7.67
#